data_AF-A0A8J3LMM7-F1
#
_entry.id   AF-A0A8J3LMM7-F1
#
_cell.length_a   1.000
_cell.length_b   1.000
_cell.length_c   1.000
_cell.angle_alpha   90.00
_cell.angle_beta   90.00
_cell.angle_gamma   90.00
#
_symmetry.space_group_name_H-M   'P 1'
#
loop_
_entity.id
_entity.type
_entity.pdbx_description
1 polymer ?
#
loop_
_entity_poly.entity_id
_entity_poly.type
_entity_poly.pdbx_seq_one_letter_code
_entity_poly.pdbx_strand_id
1 'polypeptide(L)'
;MVGHRVDELAHGVGLAMSECGMVMVRGRYTGYGQPAPWIVADFVRMEDGQLREHCDIVEDEVTRENAARGLPVFGDVFPADG
;
A
#
# COMPACT_ATOMS: atom_id res chain seq x y z
N MET A 1 -3.03 -17.43 -8.78
CA MET A 1 -3.79 -16.32 -9.36
C MET A 1 -5.02 -16.08 -8.51
N VAL A 2 -4.90 -15.22 -7.50
CA VAL A 2 -6.10 -14.58 -6.94
C VAL A 2 -6.25 -13.30 -7.74
N GLY A 3 -6.92 -13.40 -8.89
CA GLY A 3 -7.28 -12.22 -9.66
C GLY A 3 -8.30 -11.45 -8.86
N HIS A 4 -7.92 -10.30 -8.31
CA HIS A 4 -8.87 -9.39 -7.69
C HIS A 4 -9.84 -8.90 -8.77
N ARG A 5 -11.14 -8.98 -8.51
CA ARG A 5 -12.14 -8.37 -9.39
C ARG A 5 -11.89 -6.86 -9.42
N VAL A 6 -12.06 -6.25 -10.58
CA VAL A 6 -11.76 -4.82 -10.83
C VAL A 6 -12.59 -3.87 -9.94
N ASP A 7 -13.60 -4.40 -9.25
CA ASP A 7 -14.56 -3.67 -8.43
C ASP A 7 -14.50 -4.06 -6.93
N GLU A 8 -13.51 -4.87 -6.54
CA GLU A 8 -13.33 -5.33 -5.15
C GLU A 8 -12.01 -4.82 -4.60
N LEU A 9 -12.08 -3.64 -3.96
CA LEU A 9 -10.95 -3.05 -3.25
C LEU A 9 -10.41 -4.05 -2.21
N ALA A 10 -9.15 -4.42 -2.36
CA ALA A 10 -8.41 -5.17 -1.36
C ALA A 10 -7.25 -4.35 -0.83
N HIS A 11 -7.02 -4.43 0.48
CA HIS A 11 -5.92 -3.76 1.17
C HIS A 11 -5.10 -4.80 1.95
N GLY A 12 -3.82 -4.92 1.62
CA GLY A 12 -2.84 -5.70 2.36
C GLY A 12 -1.94 -4.79 3.19
N VAL A 13 -1.92 -4.98 4.51
CA VAL A 13 -1.00 -4.25 5.40
C VAL A 13 0.36 -4.96 5.41
N GLY A 14 1.43 -4.25 5.05
CA GLY A 14 2.79 -4.81 5.01
C GLY A 14 3.67 -4.41 6.18
N LEU A 15 3.52 -3.19 6.70
CA LEU A 15 4.29 -2.66 7.81
C LEU A 15 3.47 -1.61 8.57
N ALA A 16 3.56 -1.61 9.89
CA ALA A 16 3.06 -0.52 10.73
C ALA A 16 4.18 -0.06 11.67
N MET A 17 4.34 1.25 11.80
CA MET A 17 5.30 1.90 12.68
C MET A 17 4.60 3.00 13.47
N SER A 18 4.99 3.23 14.72
CA SER A 18 4.46 4.33 15.52
C SER A 18 5.59 5.17 16.08
N GLU A 19 5.49 6.49 15.95
CA GLU A 19 6.46 7.43 16.50
C GLU A 19 5.77 8.77 16.79
N CYS A 20 6.10 9.41 17.92
CA CYS A 20 5.62 10.75 18.28
C CYS A 20 4.09 10.97 18.19
N GLY A 21 3.28 9.95 18.53
CA GLY A 21 1.81 10.04 18.47
C GLY A 21 1.21 9.88 17.06
N MET A 22 2.04 9.56 16.07
CA MET A 22 1.62 9.19 14.73
C MET A 22 1.87 7.70 14.47
N VAL A 23 1.03 7.10 13.65
CA VAL A 23 1.18 5.75 13.12
C VAL A 23 1.36 5.87 11.61
N MET A 24 2.41 5.26 11.07
CA MET A 24 2.58 5.07 9.64
C MET A 24 2.23 3.62 9.30
N VAL A 25 1.35 3.41 8.32
CA VAL A 25 1.01 2.11 7.77
C VAL A 25 1.41 2.09 6.31
N ARG A 26 2.27 1.14 5.92
CA ARG A 26 2.53 0.86 4.50
C ARG A 26 1.61 -0.26 4.03
N GLY A 27 0.71 0.08 3.13
CA GLY A 27 -0.26 -0.83 2.52
C GLY A 27 -0.06 -1.01 1.02
N ARG A 28 -0.60 -2.11 0.50
CA ARG A 28 -0.83 -2.32 -0.93
C ARG A 28 -2.33 -2.38 -1.20
N TYR A 29 -2.79 -1.59 -2.17
CA TYR A 29 -4.18 -1.56 -2.59
C TYR A 29 -4.32 -2.13 -4.01
N THR A 30 -5.35 -2.95 -4.25
CA THR A 30 -5.68 -3.56 -5.56
C THR A 30 -7.19 -3.57 -5.77
N GLY A 31 -7.65 -3.78 -7.00
CA GLY A 31 -9.10 -4.00 -7.29
C GLY A 31 -9.97 -2.74 -7.18
N TYR A 32 -9.41 -1.56 -7.44
CA TYR A 32 -10.11 -0.26 -7.36
C TYR A 32 -10.16 0.46 -8.72
N GLY A 33 -10.21 -0.32 -9.81
CA GLY A 33 -10.33 0.22 -11.17
C GLY A 33 -9.06 0.85 -11.76
N GLN A 34 -7.93 0.89 -11.05
CA GLN A 34 -6.65 1.37 -11.58
C GLN A 34 -5.82 0.25 -12.23
N PRO A 35 -5.00 0.58 -13.24
CA PRO A 35 -4.20 -0.41 -13.98
C PRO A 35 -3.01 -0.95 -13.17
N ALA A 36 -2.51 -0.20 -12.18
CA ALA A 36 -1.45 -0.61 -11.28
C ALA A 36 -2.00 -0.68 -9.84
N PRO A 37 -1.53 -1.62 -9.00
CA PRO A 37 -1.71 -1.53 -7.56
C PRO A 37 -1.10 -0.25 -7.00
N TRP A 38 -1.62 0.27 -5.89
CA TRP A 38 -0.98 1.37 -5.16
C TRP A 38 -0.17 0.84 -3.99
N ILE A 39 1.01 1.42 -3.80
CA ILE A 39 1.73 1.39 -2.53
C ILE A 39 1.43 2.70 -1.82
N VAL A 40 0.89 2.60 -0.61
CA VAL A 40 0.47 3.77 0.17
C VAL A 40 1.21 3.77 1.49
N ALA A 41 1.72 4.94 1.88
CA ALA A 41 2.13 5.23 3.25
C ALA A 41 1.05 6.11 3.90
N ASP A 42 0.20 5.49 4.69
CA ASP A 42 -0.84 6.16 5.47
C ASP A 42 -0.24 6.67 6.78
N PHE A 43 -0.25 7.99 7.00
CA PHE A 43 0.13 8.61 8.28
C PHE A 43 -1.14 8.99 9.04
N VAL A 44 -1.28 8.47 10.25
CA VAL A 44 -2.46 8.66 11.10
C VAL A 44 -2.03 9.22 12.44
N ARG A 45 -2.53 10.41 12.81
CA ARG A 45 -2.36 10.97 14.15
C ARG A 45 -3.51 10.52 15.03
N MET A 46 -3.18 9.93 16.18
CA MET A 46 -4.14 9.42 17.15
C MET A 46 -4.12 10.27 18.43
N GLU A 47 -5.27 10.73 18.90
CA GLU A 47 -5.41 11.38 20.22
C GLU A 47 -6.66 10.85 20.94
N ASP A 48 -6.51 10.53 22.22
CA ASP A 48 -7.58 9.98 23.07
C ASP A 48 -8.26 8.74 22.45
N GLY A 49 -7.47 7.91 21.75
CA GLY A 49 -7.97 6.72 21.06
C GLY A 49 -8.76 7.00 19.78
N GLN A 50 -8.75 8.24 19.28
CA GLN A 50 -9.46 8.64 18.06
C GLN A 50 -8.49 9.11 16.97
N LEU A 51 -8.84 8.84 15.71
CA LEU A 51 -8.17 9.42 14.54
C LEU A 51 -8.45 10.91 14.49
N ARG A 52 -7.39 11.72 14.44
CA ARG A 52 -7.49 13.18 14.35
C ARG A 52 -7.06 13.71 13.01
N GLU A 53 -6.02 13.13 12.43
CA GLU A 53 -5.51 13.48 11.11
C GLU A 53 -5.11 12.21 10.38
N HIS A 54 -5.33 12.23 9.07
CA HIS A 54 -4.89 11.21 8.14
C HIS A 54 -4.36 11.91 6.89
N CYS A 55 -3.16 11.53 6.45
CA CYS A 55 -2.66 11.86 5.14
C CYS A 55 -1.99 10.64 4.53
N ASP A 56 -2.08 10.51 3.21
CA ASP A 56 -1.44 9.46 2.45
C ASP A 56 -0.37 10.04 1.53
N ILE A 57 0.63 9.20 1.26
CA ILE A 57 1.48 9.34 0.07
C ILE A 57 1.22 8.08 -0.75
N VAL A 58 0.82 8.29 -2.00
CA VAL A 58 0.41 7.22 -2.92
C VAL A 58 1.36 7.17 -4.10
N GLU A 59 1.80 5.97 -4.46
CA GLU A 59 2.58 5.69 -5.66
C GLU A 59 2.05 4.43 -6.35
N ASP A 60 2.10 4.39 -7.68
CA ASP A 60 1.88 3.15 -8.43
C ASP A 60 2.99 2.13 -8.09
N GLU A 61 2.61 0.87 -7.87
CA GLU A 61 3.58 -0.18 -7.57
C GLU A 61 4.49 -0.43 -8.78
N VAL A 62 5.80 -0.35 -8.54
CA VAL A 62 6.82 -0.50 -9.58
C VAL A 62 6.76 -1.89 -10.24
N THR A 63 6.89 -1.91 -11.57
CA THR A 63 7.05 -3.15 -12.32
C THR A 63 8.46 -3.72 -12.17
N ARG A 64 8.64 -4.99 -12.56
CA ARG A 64 9.96 -5.64 -12.58
C ARG A 64 10.98 -4.88 -13.42
N GLU A 65 10.56 -4.37 -14.57
CA GLU A 65 11.41 -3.65 -15.52
C GLU A 65 11.89 -2.30 -14.98
N ASN A 66 11.08 -1.65 -14.16
CA ASN A 66 11.38 -0.33 -13.59
C ASN A 66 12.01 -0.40 -12.18
N ALA A 67 12.08 -1.58 -11.58
CA ALA A 67 12.62 -1.75 -10.24
C ALA A 67 14.15 -1.61 -10.22
N ALA A 68 14.66 -0.54 -9.59
CA ALA A 68 16.09 -0.25 -9.53
C ALA A 68 16.98 -1.39 -8.98
N ARG A 69 16.43 -2.27 -8.14
CA ARG A 69 17.14 -3.44 -7.56
C ARG A 69 16.55 -4.79 -7.97
N GLY A 70 15.58 -4.81 -8.89
CA GLY A 70 14.91 -6.03 -9.33
C GLY A 70 14.09 -6.76 -8.25
N LEU A 71 13.70 -6.07 -7.17
CA LEU A 71 12.89 -6.59 -6.08
C LEU A 71 11.50 -5.93 -6.05
N PRO A 72 10.44 -6.68 -5.72
CA PRO A 72 9.11 -6.10 -5.50
C PRO A 72 9.11 -5.19 -4.28
N VAL A 73 8.27 -4.16 -4.31
CA VAL A 73 8.11 -3.21 -3.19
C VAL A 73 7.25 -3.81 -2.08
N PHE A 74 6.34 -4.72 -2.43
CA PHE A 74 5.43 -5.38 -1.49
C PHE A 74 5.41 -6.90 -1.69
N GLY A 75 5.59 -7.64 -0.60
CA GLY A 75 5.65 -9.11 -0.64
C GLY A 75 6.81 -9.63 -1.49
N ASP A 76 6.57 -10.75 -2.19
CA ASP A 76 7.60 -11.51 -2.92
C ASP A 76 7.37 -11.59 -4.44
N VAL A 77 6.34 -10.90 -4.97
CA VAL A 77 5.95 -10.96 -6.39
C VAL A 77 5.67 -9.56 -6.95
N PHE A 78 5.93 -9.35 -8.24
CA PHE A 78 5.59 -8.10 -8.92
C PHE A 78 4.11 -8.05 -9.33
N PRO A 79 3.54 -6.86 -9.59
CA PRO A 79 2.14 -6.69 -10.01
C PRO A 79 1.69 -7.59 -11.17
N ALA A 80 2.52 -7.77 -12.19
CA ALA A 80 2.19 -8.54 -13.39
C ALA A 80 2.40 -10.06 -13.24
N ASP A 81 3.02 -10.50 -12.14
CA ASP A 81 3.41 -11.90 -11.92
C ASP A 81 2.35 -12.69 -11.10
N GLY A 82 1.25 -12.04 -10.66
CA GLY A 82 0.27 -12.57 -9.69
C GLY A 82 -1.16 -12.75 -10.20
#